data_AF-A0A4S8ILT9-F1
#
_entry.id   AF-A0A4S8ILT9-F1
#
_cell.length_a   1.000
_cell.length_b   1.000
_cell.length_c   1.000
_cell.angle_alpha   90.00
_cell.angle_beta   90.00
_cell.angle_gamma   90.00
#
_symmetry.space_group_name_H-M   'P 1'
#
loop_
_entity.id
_entity.type
_entity.pdbx_description
1 polymer ?
#
loop_
_entity_poly.entity_id
_entity_poly.type
_entity_poly.pdbx_seq_one_letter_code
_entity_poly.pdbx_strand_id
1 'polypeptide(L)'
;MFESFWMEVGEAADITIPSWRTLSYFSDVSNFCWFLQPEFAHEARRLHNLVGNAVADDRFLVIGTGSTQLFQAALFALSPSDAPEPMSVVSAVPYYS
;
A
#
# COMPACT_ATOMS: atom_id res chain seq x y z
N MET A 1 3.09 -14.30 13.22
CA MET A 1 1.88 -14.13 14.05
C MET A 1 0.66 -14.86 13.47
N PHE A 2 0.46 -14.91 12.15
CA PHE A 2 -0.73 -15.56 11.54
C PHE A 2 -0.44 -16.87 10.79
N GLU A 3 0.70 -17.51 11.03
CA GLU A 3 1.11 -18.71 10.29
C GLU A 3 0.10 -19.86 10.44
N SER A 4 -0.30 -20.19 11.67
CA SER A 4 -1.27 -21.27 11.94
C SER A 4 -2.63 -21.02 11.26
N PHE A 5 -3.09 -19.76 11.23
CA PHE A 5 -4.33 -19.40 10.54
C PHE A 5 -4.23 -19.70 9.03
N TRP A 6 -3.14 -19.28 8.38
CA TRP A 6 -2.98 -19.51 6.94
C TRP A 6 -2.77 -20.98 6.59
N MET A 7 -2.15 -21.76 7.48
CA MET A 7 -2.09 -23.21 7.33
C MET A 7 -3.47 -23.88 7.34
N GLU A 8 -4.40 -23.38 8.16
CA GLU A 8 -5.78 -23.91 8.22
C GLU A 8 -6.61 -23.52 6.99
N VAL A 9 -6.36 -22.36 6.38
CA VAL A 9 -7.03 -21.93 5.14
C VAL A 9 -6.69 -22.88 3.97
N GLY A 10 -5.49 -23.45 3.97
CA GLY A 10 -5.08 -24.47 2.99
C GLY A 10 -5.14 -23.99 1.54
N GLU A 11 -5.60 -24.86 0.64
CA GLU A 11 -5.62 -24.64 -0.81
C GLU A 11 -6.43 -23.40 -1.25
N ALA A 12 -7.32 -22.89 -0.39
CA ALA A 12 -8.08 -21.68 -0.69
C ALA A 12 -7.19 -20.41 -0.78
N ALA A 13 -5.98 -20.46 -0.23
CA ALA A 13 -4.99 -19.37 -0.31
C ALA A 13 -3.88 -19.63 -1.36
N ASP A 14 -3.95 -20.72 -2.13
CA ASP A 14 -2.93 -21.03 -3.13
C ASP A 14 -2.92 -20.02 -4.27
N ILE A 15 -1.72 -19.62 -4.70
CA ILE A 15 -1.50 -18.70 -5.81
C ILE A 15 -0.69 -19.39 -6.89
N THR A 16 -1.26 -19.50 -8.09
CA THR A 16 -0.53 -19.88 -9.30
C THR A 16 -0.13 -18.64 -10.10
N ILE A 17 1.17 -18.48 -10.36
CA ILE A 17 1.72 -17.39 -11.17
C ILE A 17 2.29 -17.97 -12.47
N PRO A 18 1.60 -17.80 -13.62
CA PRO A 18 2.13 -18.21 -14.91
C PRO A 18 3.41 -17.45 -15.26
N SER A 19 4.31 -18.07 -16.04
CA SER A 19 5.64 -17.50 -16.35
C SER A 19 5.61 -16.18 -17.12
N TRP A 20 4.52 -15.89 -17.83
CA TRP A 20 4.34 -14.65 -18.58
C TRP A 20 3.61 -13.56 -17.78
N ARG A 21 3.10 -13.88 -16.59
CA ARG A 21 2.36 -12.92 -15.75
C ARG A 21 3.34 -11.91 -15.15
N THR A 22 2.90 -10.65 -15.02
CA THR A 22 3.66 -9.54 -14.40
C THR A 22 5.06 -9.26 -14.97
N LEU A 23 5.32 -9.55 -16.26
CA LEU A 23 6.59 -9.20 -16.91
C LEU A 23 6.69 -7.74 -17.34
N SER A 24 5.55 -7.06 -17.51
CA SER A 24 5.50 -5.63 -17.83
C SER A 24 5.87 -4.80 -16.61
N TYR A 25 6.57 -3.67 -16.82
CA TYR A 25 6.73 -2.65 -15.78
C TYR A 25 5.40 -2.01 -15.37
N PHE A 26 4.44 -1.94 -16.29
CA PHE A 26 3.15 -1.30 -16.07
C PHE A 26 2.09 -2.31 -15.63
N SER A 27 1.34 -1.92 -14.60
CA SER A 27 0.14 -2.64 -14.13
C SER A 27 -1.10 -2.05 -14.79
N ASP A 28 -1.28 -0.74 -14.68
CA ASP A 28 -2.38 0.01 -15.29
C ASP A 28 -1.93 1.44 -15.60
N VAL A 29 -1.65 1.71 -16.87
CA VAL A 29 -1.17 3.03 -17.32
C VAL A 29 -2.22 4.14 -17.21
N SER A 30 -3.50 3.79 -16.98
CA SER A 30 -4.57 4.76 -16.75
C SER A 30 -4.65 5.21 -15.29
N ASN A 31 -4.01 4.48 -14.38
CA ASN A 31 -4.00 4.78 -12.95
C ASN A 31 -2.91 5.81 -12.60
N PHE A 32 -3.19 6.70 -11.64
CA PHE A 32 -2.18 7.59 -11.07
C PHE A 32 -0.97 6.82 -10.54
N CYS A 33 -1.23 5.70 -9.85
CA CYS A 33 -0.21 4.76 -9.42
C CYS A 33 -0.10 3.64 -10.48
N TRP A 34 0.59 3.88 -11.59
CA TRP A 34 0.61 2.97 -12.74
C TRP A 34 1.21 1.57 -12.47
N PHE A 35 1.93 1.42 -11.36
CA PHE A 35 2.47 0.15 -10.87
C PHE A 35 1.55 -0.56 -9.85
N LEU A 36 0.34 -0.03 -9.61
CA LEU A 36 -0.69 -0.67 -8.78
C LEU A 36 -1.48 -1.69 -9.61
N GLN A 37 -1.49 -2.94 -9.17
CA GLN A 37 -2.34 -3.98 -9.76
C GLN A 37 -3.82 -3.68 -9.48
N PRO A 38 -4.70 -3.62 -10.51
CA PRO A 38 -6.12 -3.30 -10.33
C PRO A 38 -6.86 -4.23 -9.36
N GLU A 39 -6.56 -5.53 -9.39
CA GLU A 39 -7.19 -6.53 -8.53
C GLU A 39 -6.82 -6.29 -7.06
N PHE A 40 -5.58 -5.92 -6.78
CA PHE A 40 -5.16 -5.56 -5.42
C PHE A 40 -5.87 -4.29 -4.95
N ALA A 41 -6.00 -3.29 -5.81
CA ALA A 41 -6.73 -2.06 -5.50
C ALA A 41 -8.22 -2.32 -5.18
N HIS A 42 -8.83 -3.28 -5.89
CA HIS A 42 -10.19 -3.72 -5.62
C HIS A 42 -10.31 -4.38 -4.24
N GLU A 43 -9.49 -5.40 -3.96
CA GLU A 43 -9.55 -6.13 -2.69
C GLU A 43 -9.19 -5.28 -1.48
N ALA A 44 -8.24 -4.34 -1.62
CA ALA A 44 -7.91 -3.40 -0.55
C ALA A 44 -9.12 -2.52 -0.16
N ARG A 45 -9.85 -1.97 -1.15
CA ARG A 45 -11.08 -1.20 -0.88
C ARG A 45 -12.17 -2.07 -0.28
N ARG A 46 -12.38 -3.26 -0.86
CA ARG A 46 -13.37 -4.23 -0.36
C ARG A 46 -13.11 -4.59 1.10
N LEU A 47 -11.84 -4.82 1.47
CA LEU A 47 -11.46 -5.11 2.84
C LEU A 47 -11.77 -3.94 3.79
N HIS A 48 -11.38 -2.71 3.42
CA HIS A 48 -11.68 -1.53 4.22
C HIS A 48 -13.19 -1.30 4.41
N ASN A 49 -13.97 -1.49 3.36
CA ASN A 49 -15.42 -1.34 3.41
C ASN A 49 -16.09 -2.46 4.23
N LEU A 50 -15.59 -3.69 4.15
CA LEU A 50 -16.10 -4.82 4.93
C LEU A 50 -15.80 -4.68 6.43
N VAL A 51 -14.58 -4.27 6.78
CA VAL A 51 -14.16 -4.11 8.18
C VAL A 51 -14.65 -2.79 8.78
N GLY A 52 -14.85 -1.76 7.94
CA GLY A 52 -15.27 -0.43 8.38
C GLY A 52 -14.18 0.36 9.10
N ASN A 53 -12.90 0.03 8.86
CA ASN A 53 -11.78 0.65 9.56
C ASN A 53 -11.19 1.89 8.86
N ALA A 54 -11.53 2.12 7.58
CA ALA A 54 -11.11 3.28 6.83
C ALA A 54 -12.10 3.60 5.70
N VAL A 55 -12.21 4.89 5.34
CA VAL A 55 -12.92 5.31 4.13
C VAL A 55 -11.94 5.24 2.95
N ALA A 56 -12.06 4.21 2.12
CA ALA A 56 -11.19 3.97 0.97
C ALA A 56 -11.79 4.41 -0.37
N ASP A 57 -13.10 4.62 -0.41
CA ASP A 57 -13.80 5.13 -1.59
C ASP A 57 -13.42 6.61 -1.82
N ASP A 58 -13.33 7.01 -3.09
CA ASP A 58 -12.87 8.34 -3.52
C ASP A 58 -11.50 8.75 -2.97
N ARG A 59 -10.60 7.78 -2.78
CA ARG A 59 -9.19 8.01 -2.43
C ARG A 59 -8.25 7.40 -3.48
N PHE A 60 -7.17 8.11 -3.75
CA PHE A 60 -6.03 7.54 -4.48
C PHE A 60 -5.36 6.48 -3.62
N LEU A 61 -5.09 5.32 -4.21
CA LEU A 61 -4.30 4.28 -3.59
C LEU A 61 -2.89 4.34 -4.17
N VAL A 62 -1.90 4.39 -3.29
CA VAL A 62 -0.47 4.29 -3.63
C VAL A 62 0.08 3.10 -2.86
N ILE A 63 0.84 2.25 -3.55
CA ILE A 63 1.50 1.10 -2.93
C ILE A 63 3.00 1.36 -2.77
N GLY A 64 3.59 0.67 -1.80
CA GLY A 64 5.02 0.67 -1.56
C GLY A 64 5.47 -0.66 -0.96
N THR A 65 6.77 -0.89 -0.99
CA THR A 65 7.46 -2.02 -0.36
C THR A 65 7.46 -1.83 1.15
N GLY A 66 6.32 -2.13 1.77
CA GLY A 66 6.05 -1.92 3.18
C GLY A 66 5.66 -0.48 3.53
N SER A 67 5.06 -0.31 4.71
CA SER A 67 4.63 0.99 5.21
C SER A 67 5.80 1.95 5.44
N THR A 68 7.02 1.44 5.69
CA THR A 68 8.23 2.25 5.82
C THR A 68 8.50 3.10 4.58
N GLN A 69 8.39 2.52 3.38
CA GLN A 69 8.58 3.26 2.14
C GLN A 69 7.47 4.32 1.97
N LEU A 70 6.21 3.95 2.24
CA LEU A 70 5.08 4.86 2.12
C LEU A 70 5.16 6.03 3.09
N PHE A 71 5.60 5.79 4.32
CA PHE A 71 5.79 6.84 5.32
C PHE A 71 6.85 7.84 4.88
N GLN A 72 8.01 7.36 4.40
CA GLN A 72 9.06 8.23 3.87
C GLN A 72 8.60 9.00 2.61
N ALA A 73 7.86 8.34 1.72
CA ALA A 73 7.30 8.97 0.52
C ALA A 73 6.28 10.07 0.89
N ALA A 74 5.44 9.83 1.91
CA ALA A 74 4.51 10.83 2.42
C ALA A 74 5.25 12.04 3.03
N LEU A 75 6.29 11.81 3.85
CA LEU A 75 7.13 12.89 4.39
C LEU A 75 7.78 13.70 3.27
N PHE A 76 8.33 13.03 2.26
CA PHE A 76 8.92 13.70 1.10
C PHE A 76 7.87 14.53 0.34
N ALA A 77 6.70 13.96 0.06
CA ALA A 77 5.63 14.64 -0.68
C ALA A 77 5.01 15.84 0.08
N LEU A 78 5.01 15.79 1.41
CA LEU A 78 4.53 16.89 2.26
C LEU A 78 5.59 17.96 2.53
N SER A 79 6.88 17.62 2.34
CA SER A 79 7.99 18.57 2.55
C SER A 79 7.97 19.65 1.47
N PRO A 80 8.09 20.95 1.83
CA PRO A 80 8.21 22.01 0.84
C PRO A 80 9.51 21.85 0.04
N SER A 81 9.46 21.99 -1.27
CA SER A 81 10.64 21.82 -2.14
C SER A 81 11.60 23.01 -2.13
N ASP A 82 11.15 24.19 -1.68
CA ASP A 82 11.86 25.46 -1.73
C ASP A 82 11.87 26.21 -0.39
N ALA A 83 11.57 25.52 0.72
CA ALA A 83 11.61 26.14 2.03
C ALA A 83 13.06 26.52 2.42
N PRO A 84 13.26 27.69 3.06
CA PRO A 84 14.57 28.12 3.55
C PRO A 84 15.09 27.25 4.70
N GLU A 85 14.19 26.51 5.38
CA GLU A 85 14.51 25.63 6.50
C GLU A 85 13.81 24.27 6.33
N PRO A 86 14.39 23.17 6.86
CA PRO A 86 13.78 21.84 6.81
C PRO A 86 12.43 21.76 7.54
N MET A 87 11.50 20.94 7.03
CA MET A 87 10.27 20.64 7.72
C MET A 87 10.54 19.84 9.00
N SER A 88 9.95 20.28 10.12
CA SER A 88 10.00 19.53 11.37
C SER A 88 9.08 18.29 11.30
N VAL A 89 9.64 17.11 11.54
CA VAL A 89 8.90 15.84 11.63
C VAL A 89 8.93 15.38 13.08
N VAL A 90 7.77 15.31 13.73
CA VAL A 90 7.64 14.97 15.16
C VAL A 90 6.58 13.90 15.37
N SER A 91 6.72 13.14 16.46
CA SER A 91 5.73 12.16 16.92
C SER A 91 5.62 12.22 18.44
N ALA A 92 4.41 12.04 18.97
CA ALA A 92 4.17 12.06 20.40
C ALA A 92 4.82 10.84 21.08
N VAL A 93 5.45 11.04 22.24
CA VAL A 93 6.06 9.95 23.03
C VAL A 93 4.99 9.14 23.78
N PRO A 94 5.11 7.80 23.84
CA PRO A 94 6.11 6.95 23.17
C PRO A 94 5.79 6.74 21.69
N TYR A 95 6.82 6.76 20.84
CA TYR A 95 6.68 6.61 19.38
C TYR A 95 7.39 5.35 18.86
N TYR A 96 7.06 4.98 17.62
CA TYR A 96 7.74 3.92 16.88
C TYR A 96 9.16 4.37 16.49
N SER A 97 10.17 3.61 16.92
CA SER A 97 11.60 3.87 16.69
C SER A 97 12.08 3.45 15.32
#